data_AF-A0A2W6DWN4-F1
#
_entry.id   AF-A0A2W6DWN4-F1
#
_cell.length_a   1.000
_cell.length_b   1.000
_cell.length_c   1.000
_cell.angle_alpha   90.00
_cell.angle_beta   90.00
_cell.angle_gamma   90.00
#
_symmetry.space_group_name_H-M   'P 1'
#
loop_
_entity.id
_entity.type
_entity.pdbx_description
1 polymer ?
#
loop_
_entity_poly.entity_id
_entity_poly.type
_entity_poly.pdbx_seq_one_letter_code
_entity_poly.pdbx_strand_id
1 'polypeptide(L)'
;MSTPTPLDIDALLDNRATRVVVCCGAGGVGKTTTAAALALRSAERGRSVVVLTIDPARRLAQSLGLPELTNNPRLVAPTAEIQAAGGQLHAMMLD
;
A
#
# COMPACT_ATOMS: atom_id res chain seq x y z
N MET A 1 -33.46 7.61 -2.05
CA MET A 1 -31.98 7.53 -2.19
C MET A 1 -31.63 6.05 -2.28
N SER A 2 -30.96 5.58 -3.34
CA SER A 2 -30.52 4.19 -3.38
C SER A 2 -29.27 4.01 -2.51
N THR A 3 -29.17 2.88 -1.83
CA THR A 3 -27.97 2.53 -1.06
C THR A 3 -26.79 2.41 -2.03
N PRO A 4 -25.65 3.08 -1.78
CA PRO A 4 -24.47 2.90 -2.62
C PRO A 4 -23.97 1.47 -2.52
N THR A 5 -23.52 0.92 -3.65
CA THR A 5 -22.86 -0.38 -3.68
C THR A 5 -21.62 -0.35 -2.79
N PRO A 6 -21.44 -1.31 -1.87
CA PRO A 6 -20.23 -1.38 -1.06
C PRO A 6 -18.99 -1.54 -1.94
N LEU A 7 -17.92 -0.84 -1.56
CA LEU A 7 -16.62 -1.02 -2.20
C LEU A 7 -15.99 -2.33 -1.72
N ASP A 8 -15.86 -3.29 -2.62
CA ASP A 8 -15.14 -4.54 -2.36
C ASP A 8 -13.64 -4.35 -2.64
N ILE A 9 -12.89 -4.03 -1.60
CA ILE A 9 -11.44 -3.86 -1.66
C ILE A 9 -10.75 -5.17 -2.00
N ASP A 10 -11.23 -6.28 -1.45
CA ASP A 10 -10.58 -7.57 -1.57
C ASP A 10 -10.66 -8.07 -3.02
N ALA A 11 -11.84 -7.97 -3.65
CA ALA A 11 -12.00 -8.27 -5.07
C ALA A 11 -11.16 -7.35 -5.98
N LEU A 12 -11.04 -6.07 -5.63
CA LEU A 12 -10.17 -5.12 -6.36
C LEU A 12 -8.70 -5.55 -6.32
N LEU A 13 -8.21 -5.98 -5.15
CA LEU A 13 -6.82 -6.41 -4.95
C LEU A 13 -6.52 -7.79 -5.54
N ASP A 14 -7.51 -8.69 -5.56
CA ASP A 14 -7.38 -10.02 -6.18
C ASP A 14 -7.35 -9.96 -7.71
N ASN A 15 -7.95 -8.92 -8.31
CA ASN A 15 -7.88 -8.70 -9.75
C ASN A 15 -6.46 -8.35 -10.21
N ARG A 16 -5.82 -9.26 -10.95
CA ARG A 16 -4.45 -9.08 -11.49
C ARG A 16 -4.38 -8.07 -12.65
N ALA A 17 -5.51 -7.73 -13.27
CA ALA A 17 -5.59 -6.63 -14.25
C ALA A 17 -5.46 -5.25 -13.57
N THR A 18 -5.80 -5.12 -12.29
CA THR A 18 -5.54 -3.92 -11.51
C THR A 18 -4.04 -3.86 -11.19
N ARG A 19 -3.32 -2.96 -11.88
CA ARG A 19 -1.86 -2.79 -11.75
C ARG A 19 -1.46 -1.58 -10.91
N VAL A 20 -2.31 -0.56 -10.84
CA VAL A 20 -2.05 0.70 -10.14
C VAL A 20 -3.29 1.09 -9.36
N VAL A 21 -3.10 1.47 -8.10
CA VAL A 21 -4.14 2.03 -7.23
C VAL A 21 -3.64 3.38 -6.74
N VAL A 22 -4.43 4.43 -6.96
CA VAL A 22 -4.10 5.80 -6.53
C VAL A 22 -5.08 6.22 -5.44
N CYS A 23 -4.56 6.45 -4.23
CA CYS A 23 -5.35 7.00 -3.13
C CYS A 23 -5.44 8.53 -3.27
N CYS A 24 -6.61 9.04 -3.63
CA CYS A 24 -6.88 10.47 -3.80
C CYS A 24 -7.70 11.05 -2.63
N GLY A 25 -7.65 12.38 -2.44
CA GLY A 25 -8.40 13.09 -1.40
C GLY A 25 -7.66 14.28 -0.80
N ALA A 26 -8.35 15.05 0.05
CA ALA A 26 -7.80 16.24 0.71
C ALA A 26 -6.61 15.93 1.63
N GLY A 27 -5.89 16.96 2.09
CA GLY A 27 -4.83 16.83 3.09
C GLY A 27 -5.37 16.24 4.40
N GLY A 28 -4.61 15.35 5.05
CA GLY A 28 -4.97 14.82 6.38
C GLY A 28 -6.06 13.74 6.42
N VAL A 29 -6.65 13.33 5.29
CA VAL A 29 -7.75 12.33 5.26
C VAL A 29 -7.30 10.85 5.34
N GLY A 30 -6.00 10.60 5.54
CA GLY A 30 -5.48 9.23 5.71
C GLY A 30 -4.95 8.54 4.45
N LYS A 31 -4.80 9.23 3.31
CA LYS A 31 -4.34 8.63 2.03
C LYS A 31 -3.09 7.75 2.17
N THR A 32 -2.06 8.23 2.87
CA THR A 32 -0.80 7.51 3.04
C THR A 32 -0.99 6.23 3.82
N THR A 33 -1.78 6.29 4.90
CA THR A 33 -2.10 5.13 5.73
C THR A 33 -2.95 4.12 4.94
N THR A 34 -3.93 4.59 4.18
CA THR A 34 -4.74 3.74 3.29
C THR A 34 -3.89 3.08 2.21
N ALA A 35 -2.98 3.81 1.56
CA ALA A 35 -2.07 3.25 0.57
C ALA A 35 -1.15 2.18 1.17
N ALA A 36 -0.61 2.41 2.37
CA ALA A 36 0.20 1.43 3.09
C ALA A 36 -0.60 0.17 3.42
N ALA A 37 -1.83 0.31 3.92
CA ALA A 37 -2.72 -0.80 4.26
C ALA A 37 -3.12 -1.61 3.01
N LEU A 38 -3.46 -0.95 1.90
CA LEU A 38 -3.79 -1.63 0.64
C LEU A 38 -2.58 -2.40 0.08
N ALA A 39 -1.38 -1.84 0.19
CA ALA A 39 -0.16 -2.49 -0.27
C ALA A 39 0.20 -3.71 0.60
N LEU A 40 0.07 -3.57 1.92
CA LEU A 40 0.21 -4.69 2.87
C LEU A 40 -0.79 -5.81 2.55
N ARG A 41 -2.09 -5.47 2.47
CA ARG A 41 -3.16 -6.42 2.14
C ARG A 41 -2.97 -7.10 0.79
N SER A 42 -2.39 -6.40 -0.19
CA SER A 42 -2.04 -6.97 -1.48
C SER A 42 -0.89 -7.98 -1.37
N ALA A 43 0.14 -7.68 -0.58
CA ALA A 43 1.25 -8.58 -0.34
C ALA A 43 0.81 -9.84 0.43
N GLU A 44 -0.09 -9.71 1.41
CA GLU A 44 -0.75 -10.83 2.10
C GLU A 44 -1.53 -11.75 1.15
N ARG A 45 -1.85 -11.29 -0.07
CA ARG A 45 -2.51 -12.06 -1.14
C ARG A 45 -1.54 -12.60 -2.19
N GLY A 46 -0.25 -12.64 -1.89
CA GLY A 46 0.77 -13.16 -2.79
C GLY A 46 1.04 -12.24 -3.98
N ARG A 47 0.89 -10.92 -3.80
CA ARG A 47 1.31 -9.94 -4.81
C ARG A 47 2.69 -9.40 -4.44
N SER A 48 3.51 -9.12 -5.46
CA SER A 48 4.69 -8.28 -5.31
C SER A 48 4.28 -6.84 -5.60
N VAL A 49 4.38 -5.97 -4.60
CA VAL A 49 3.81 -4.62 -4.62
C VAL A 49 4.86 -3.61 -4.16
N VAL A 50 4.81 -2.41 -4.74
CA VAL A 50 5.50 -1.23 -4.23
C VAL A 50 4.47 -0.18 -3.82
N VAL A 51 4.61 0.37 -2.61
CA VAL A 51 3.87 1.54 -2.17
C VAL A 51 4.76 2.78 -2.26
N LEU A 52 4.22 3.83 -2.84
CA LEU A 52 4.95 5.05 -3.16
C LEU A 52 4.30 6.23 -2.45
N THR A 53 5.13 7.11 -1.90
CA THR A 53 4.68 8.40 -1.37
C THR A 53 5.48 9.55 -2.00
N ILE A 54 4.88 10.74 -2.00
CA ILE A 54 5.53 12.01 -2.35
C ILE A 54 5.59 12.95 -1.12
N ASP A 55 5.20 12.44 0.06
CA ASP A 55 5.07 13.26 1.26
C ASP A 55 6.42 13.38 1.98
N PRO A 56 7.04 14.59 2.05
CA PRO A 56 8.30 14.80 2.75
C PRO A 56 8.18 14.58 4.26
N ALA A 57 6.96 14.56 4.83
CA ALA A 57 6.72 14.38 6.25
C ALA A 57 6.96 12.94 6.76
N ARG A 58 7.54 12.05 5.94
CA ARG A 58 7.93 10.67 6.31
C ARG A 58 6.77 9.78 6.78
N ARG A 59 5.53 10.14 6.46
CA ARG A 59 4.33 9.42 6.95
C ARG A 59 4.28 7.96 6.54
N LEU A 60 4.73 7.63 5.33
CA LEU A 60 4.77 6.24 4.86
C LEU A 60 5.81 5.43 5.62
N ALA A 61 7.01 5.98 5.83
CA ALA A 61 8.06 5.34 6.60
C ALA A 61 7.59 5.03 8.02
N GLN A 62 6.96 6.00 8.68
CA GLN A 62 6.36 5.83 10.01
C GLN A 62 5.27 4.76 10.02
N SER A 63 4.39 4.75 9.01
CA SER A 63 3.30 3.76 8.91
C SER A 63 3.80 2.33 8.73
N LEU A 64 4.99 2.15 8.17
CA LEU A 64 5.63 0.86 7.91
C LEU A 64 6.74 0.51 8.91
N GLY A 65 6.96 1.34 9.94
CA GLY A 65 8.04 1.13 10.92
C GLY A 65 9.46 1.25 10.34
N LEU A 66 9.62 2.01 9.26
CA LEU A 66 10.90 2.22 8.59
C LEU A 66 11.56 3.52 9.06
N PRO A 67 12.90 3.57 9.18
CA PRO A 67 13.61 4.78 9.56
C PRO A 67 13.51 5.84 8.45
N GLU A 68 13.72 5.46 7.19
CA GLU A 68 13.70 6.37 6.05
C GLU A 68 13.34 5.64 4.75
N LEU A 69 12.92 6.44 3.77
CA LEU A 69 12.64 6.03 2.41
C LEU A 69 13.42 6.91 1.45
N THR A 70 13.84 6.31 0.33
CA THR A 70 14.52 6.99 -0.77
C THR A 70 13.77 6.71 -2.07
N ASN A 71 14.27 7.23 -3.17
CA ASN A 71 13.78 6.94 -4.52
C ASN A 71 14.11 5.52 -5.03
N ASN A 72 14.79 4.71 -4.21
CA ASN A 72 14.96 3.28 -4.49
C ASN A 72 13.96 2.46 -3.66
N PRO A 73 13.23 1.51 -4.29
CA PRO A 73 12.35 0.59 -3.57
C PRO A 73 13.08 -0.17 -2.47
N ARG A 74 12.61 -0.03 -1.24
CA ARG A 74 13.11 -0.76 -0.07
C ARG A 74 12.15 -1.88 0.29
N LEU A 75 12.66 -3.11 0.41
CA LEU A 75 11.88 -4.23 0.90
C LEU A 75 11.46 -3.99 2.36
N VAL A 76 10.17 -4.13 2.64
CA VAL A 76 9.59 -4.14 3.98
C VAL A 76 9.70 -5.56 4.54
N ALA A 77 10.06 -5.69 5.81
CA ALA A 77 10.11 -6.99 6.47
C ALA A 77 8.74 -7.70 6.34
N PRO A 78 8.69 -8.94 5.82
CA PRO A 78 7.42 -9.62 5.59
C PRO A 78 6.78 -10.02 6.93
N THR A 79 5.46 -9.92 7.00
CA THR A 79 4.68 -10.57 8.06
C THR A 79 4.57 -12.08 7.77
N ALA A 80 4.06 -12.85 8.75
CA ALA A 80 3.83 -14.28 8.57
C ALA A 80 2.85 -14.55 7.41
N GLU A 81 1.84 -13.72 7.25
CA GLU A 81 0.82 -13.79 6.20
C GLU A 81 1.44 -13.53 4.82
N ILE A 82 2.28 -12.49 4.69
CA ILE A 82 3.01 -12.20 3.46
C ILE A 82 3.90 -13.38 3.08
N GLN A 83 4.64 -13.92 4.05
CA GLN A 83 5.55 -15.04 3.82
C GLN A 83 4.81 -16.31 3.39
N ALA A 84 3.69 -16.63 4.06
CA ALA A 84 2.85 -17.79 3.72
C ALA A 84 2.22 -17.65 2.32
N ALA A 85 1.84 -16.44 1.92
CA ALA A 85 1.26 -16.17 0.61
C ALA A 85 2.29 -16.02 -0.52
N GLY A 86 3.59 -15.96 -0.20
CA GLY A 86 4.66 -15.71 -1.18
C GLY A 86 4.65 -14.30 -1.77
N GLY A 87 4.07 -13.34 -1.06
CA GLY A 87 4.01 -11.94 -1.49
C GLY A 87 5.25 -11.14 -1.12
N GLN A 88 5.33 -9.90 -1.60
CA GLN A 88 6.41 -8.96 -1.28
C GLN A 88 5.86 -7.54 -1.21
N LEU A 89 6.34 -6.78 -0.22
CA LEU A 89 6.01 -5.37 -0.08
C LEU A 89 7.29 -4.54 -0.12
N HIS A 90 7.36 -3.62 -1.08
CA HIS A 90 8.38 -2.60 -1.16
C HIS A 90 7.77 -1.23 -0.85
N ALA A 91 8.58 -0.33 -0.31
CA ALA A 91 8.19 1.06 -0.10
C ALA A 91 9.24 2.00 -0.70
N MET A 92 8.79 3.11 -1.29
CA MET A 92 9.65 4.15 -1.86
C MET A 92 9.03 5.54 -1.68
N MET A 93 9.87 6.56 -1.78
CA MET A 93 9.47 7.96 -1.85
C MET A 93 10.01 8.57 -3.14
N LEU A 94 9.19 9.25 -3.93
CA LEU A 94 9.71 10.05 -5.06
C LEU A 94 10.26 11.37 -4.53
N ASP A 95 11.43 11.75 -5.03
CA ASP A 95 12.08 13.04 -4.77
C ASP A 95 11.37 14.19 -5.50
#